data_AF-A0A7X7UZS6-F1
#
_entry.id   AF-A0A7X7UZS6-F1
#
_cell.length_a   1.000
_cell.length_b   1.000
_cell.length_c   1.000
_cell.angle_alpha   90.00
_cell.angle_beta   90.00
_cell.angle_gamma   90.00
#
_symmetry.space_group_name_H-M   'P 1'
#
loop_
_entity.id
_entity.type
_entity.pdbx_description
1 polymer ?
#
loop_
_entity_poly.entity_id
_entity_poly.type
_entity_poly.pdbx_seq_one_letter_code
_entity_poly.pdbx_strand_id
1 'polypeptide(L)'
;MSESRLKLYRKCVDLVDGLIIRLLRYRFKLSRKIGIEKSTLVLPRYSPDREKKINERIKNNVPERDLVLFVSKVYERIMDATRAFQKSSTDNGGRLPIKKALSKREWLLVIAFFFFVLSLLYYTFFTVNSTSLAYPVKVEIKNGEPFDVIANRIYDRGLIPSKFNFKLAAYISGGTKNIKAGRYTFTQDLSYLELLNILDEGKGDRLFELNIGGGASVKGLAKLFESYKITEADSFIALVDDYDYIVSKGLDERSLEGYLLPGKYFFFERSSAREVAGMMVNEMTAFLNDSLRQRTIEMGFSIHQLLTLASIVEGETNYEPEMPTIAGVYLNRLKRGMKLQADPTVQYLQPDGWKRLKHSDLRVESPYNTYKVNGLPPGPINNPGRKAILATLYPEEHNYIFFVADGSGGHKFSSTFSEHQRLAREYYKYLKEKKKNESK
;
A
#
# COMPACT_ATOMS: atom_id res chain seq x y z
N MET A 1 40.53 20.49 -15.31
CA MET A 1 41.92 20.80 -14.92
C MET A 1 42.07 21.34 -13.48
N SER A 2 41.09 21.12 -12.57
CA SER A 2 41.10 21.71 -11.21
C SER A 2 41.28 20.69 -10.08
N GLU A 3 40.81 19.45 -10.22
CA GLU A 3 40.84 18.47 -9.14
C GLU A 3 42.23 17.83 -8.93
N SER A 4 42.95 17.57 -10.02
CA SER A 4 44.31 17.00 -9.97
C SER A 4 45.33 17.99 -9.40
N ARG A 5 45.18 19.29 -9.67
CA ARG A 5 46.04 20.34 -9.08
C ARG A 5 45.78 20.51 -7.59
N LEU A 6 44.52 20.48 -7.16
CA LEU A 6 44.16 20.53 -5.74
C LEU A 6 44.72 19.34 -4.96
N LYS A 7 44.64 18.12 -5.52
CA LYS A 7 45.25 16.92 -4.92
C LYS A 7 46.77 17.04 -4.82
N LEU A 8 47.43 17.63 -5.82
CA LEU A 8 48.87 17.89 -5.78
C LEU A 8 49.24 18.88 -4.67
N TYR A 9 48.52 20.01 -4.55
CA TYR A 9 48.79 20.99 -3.48
C TYR A 9 48.55 20.43 -2.09
N ARG A 10 47.49 19.63 -1.88
CA ARG A 10 47.26 18.94 -0.60
C ARG A 10 48.42 18.00 -0.25
N LYS A 11 48.90 17.22 -1.22
CA LYS A 11 50.06 16.34 -1.02
C LYS A 11 51.33 17.12 -0.67
N CYS A 12 51.54 18.31 -1.25
CA CYS A 12 52.65 19.19 -0.87
C CYS A 12 52.49 19.72 0.57
N VAL A 13 51.28 20.11 0.99
CA VAL A 13 51.00 20.52 2.37
C VAL A 13 51.25 19.37 3.34
N ASP A 14 50.77 18.16 3.04
CA ASP A 14 51.00 16.98 3.89
C ASP A 14 52.50 16.68 4.08
N LEU A 15 53.32 16.87 3.04
CA LEU A 15 54.77 16.74 3.13
C LEU A 15 55.39 17.81 4.05
N VAL A 16 54.93 19.06 3.95
CA VAL A 16 55.37 20.17 4.82
C VAL A 16 54.95 19.92 6.27
N ASP A 17 53.72 19.45 6.50
CA ASP A 17 53.23 19.08 7.84
C ASP A 17 54.05 17.95 8.44
N GLY A 18 54.41 16.95 7.64
CA GLY A 18 55.34 15.89 8.04
C GLY A 18 56.71 16.43 8.51
N LEU A 19 57.23 17.47 7.84
CA LEU A 19 58.47 18.14 8.25
C LEU A 19 58.28 18.96 9.53
N ILE A 20 57.20 19.74 9.64
CA ILE A 20 56.87 20.54 10.83
C ILE A 20 56.79 19.63 12.06
N ILE A 21 56.11 18.48 11.96
CA ILE A 21 55.99 17.50 13.05
C ILE A 21 57.38 17.00 13.49
N ARG A 22 58.26 16.66 12.54
CA ARG A 22 59.63 16.20 12.86
C ARG A 22 60.45 17.31 13.53
N LEU A 23 60.37 18.54 13.02
CA LEU A 23 61.09 19.70 13.57
C LEU A 23 60.59 20.04 14.98
N LEU A 24 59.27 20.03 15.20
CA LEU A 24 58.69 20.21 16.53
C LEU A 24 59.18 19.11 17.48
N ARG A 25 59.13 17.84 17.08
CA ARG A 25 59.63 16.72 17.90
C ARG A 25 61.10 16.92 18.30
N TYR A 26 61.96 17.33 17.36
CA TYR A 26 63.37 17.60 17.64
C TYR A 26 63.55 18.80 18.59
N ARG A 27 62.80 19.89 18.36
CA ARG A 27 62.79 21.08 19.23
C ARG A 27 62.36 20.73 20.66
N PHE A 28 61.34 19.91 20.84
CA PHE A 28 60.91 19.43 22.16
C PHE A 28 61.97 18.56 22.84
N LYS A 29 62.69 17.70 22.08
CA LYS A 29 63.81 16.90 22.61
C LYS A 29 64.96 17.78 23.12
N LEU A 30 65.33 18.82 22.37
CA LEU A 30 66.34 19.80 22.80
C LEU A 30 65.85 20.62 24.01
N SER A 31 64.58 21.02 24.01
CA SER A 31 64.00 21.75 25.14
C SER A 31 64.02 20.94 26.43
N ARG A 32 63.81 19.62 26.35
CA ARG A 32 63.94 18.72 27.50
C ARG A 32 65.38 18.69 28.03
N LYS A 33 66.38 18.60 27.14
CA LYS A 33 67.80 18.68 27.54
C LYS A 33 68.12 20.01 28.22
N ILE A 34 67.65 21.13 27.65
CA ILE A 34 67.81 22.47 28.25
C ILE A 34 67.13 22.55 29.62
N GLY A 35 65.97 21.93 29.78
CA GLY A 35 65.25 21.88 31.06
C GLY A 35 66.02 21.12 32.14
N ILE A 36 66.68 20.01 31.77
CA ILE A 36 67.57 19.24 32.66
C ILE A 36 68.77 20.09 33.08
N GLU A 37 69.51 20.67 32.12
CA GLU A 37 70.67 21.52 32.39
C GLU A 37 70.35 22.74 33.27
N LYS A 38 69.22 23.43 32.99
CA LYS A 38 68.76 24.56 33.81
C LYS A 38 68.41 24.15 35.24
N SER A 39 67.92 22.91 35.43
CA SER A 39 67.61 22.37 36.75
C SER A 39 68.89 22.07 37.53
N THR A 40 69.92 21.54 36.87
CA THR A 40 71.24 21.28 37.45
C THR A 40 71.96 22.57 37.85
N LEU A 41 71.80 23.64 37.08
CA LEU A 41 72.44 24.95 37.29
C LEU A 41 71.61 25.95 38.14
N VAL A 42 70.43 25.54 38.66
CA VAL A 42 69.50 26.39 39.45
C VAL A 42 69.14 27.71 38.73
N LEU A 43 69.02 27.67 37.40
CA LEU A 43 68.68 28.84 36.59
C LEU A 43 67.16 28.97 36.40
N PRO A 44 66.63 30.21 36.30
CA PRO A 44 65.21 30.42 36.03
C PRO A 44 64.81 29.82 34.68
N ARG A 45 63.67 29.12 34.67
CA ARG A 45 63.14 28.44 33.48
C ARG A 45 62.66 29.46 32.44
N TYR A 46 62.03 30.55 32.88
CA TYR A 46 61.62 31.67 32.04
C TYR A 46 62.83 32.57 31.71
N SER A 47 62.96 32.96 30.44
CA SER A 47 64.05 33.82 29.96
C SER A 47 63.49 34.81 28.94
N PRO A 48 62.90 35.93 29.39
CA PRO A 48 62.16 36.87 28.54
C PRO A 48 63.03 37.46 27.42
N ASP A 49 64.31 37.71 27.69
CA ASP A 49 65.26 38.23 26.68
C ASP A 49 65.50 37.25 25.53
N ARG A 50 65.40 35.95 25.79
CA ARG A 50 65.54 34.91 24.76
C ARG A 50 64.31 34.85 23.86
N GLU A 51 63.13 35.06 24.42
CA GLU A 51 61.87 35.04 23.67
C GLU A 51 61.70 36.30 22.83
N LYS A 52 62.17 37.45 23.35
CA LYS A 52 62.29 38.69 22.58
C LYS A 52 63.18 38.51 21.34
N LYS A 53 64.34 37.85 21.50
CA LYS A 53 65.25 37.50 20.38
C LYS A 53 64.62 36.54 19.35
N ILE A 54 63.74 35.63 19.78
CA ILE A 54 63.01 34.73 18.86
C ILE A 54 62.00 35.54 18.04
N ASN A 55 61.26 36.44 18.68
CA ASN A 55 60.29 37.31 18.00
C ASN A 55 60.97 38.28 17.02
N GLU A 56 62.15 38.81 17.36
CA GLU A 56 62.98 39.60 16.44
C GLU A 56 63.47 38.76 15.24
N ARG A 57 63.88 37.51 15.46
CA ARG A 57 64.25 36.60 14.36
C ARG A 57 63.06 36.29 13.43
N ILE A 58 61.84 36.16 13.97
CA ILE A 58 60.63 35.95 13.15
C ILE A 58 60.35 37.19 12.29
N LYS A 59 60.43 38.39 12.88
CA LYS A 59 60.25 39.65 12.14
C LYS A 59 61.26 39.85 11.01
N ASN A 60 62.51 39.40 11.20
CA ASN A 60 63.57 39.58 10.20
C ASN A 60 63.59 38.52 9.09
N ASN A 61 62.95 37.36 9.29
CA ASN A 61 63.00 36.24 8.33
C ASN A 61 61.66 35.93 7.65
N VAL A 62 60.57 36.61 8.04
CA VAL A 62 59.26 36.47 7.40
C VAL A 62 58.99 37.73 6.57
N PRO A 63 58.95 37.62 5.22
CA PRO A 63 58.93 38.78 4.33
C PRO A 63 57.59 39.54 4.31
N GLU A 64 56.49 38.89 4.67
CA GLU A 64 55.14 39.45 4.58
C GLU A 64 54.58 39.83 5.96
N ARG A 65 54.13 41.09 6.11
CA ARG A 65 53.72 41.64 7.42
C ARG A 65 52.57 40.89 8.08
N ASP A 66 51.59 40.43 7.29
CA ASP A 66 50.43 39.71 7.83
C ASP A 66 50.80 38.30 8.30
N LEU A 67 51.77 37.67 7.60
CA LEU A 67 52.31 36.37 7.98
C LEU A 67 53.16 36.46 9.26
N VAL A 68 53.87 37.57 9.50
CA VAL A 68 54.65 37.81 10.74
C VAL A 68 53.76 37.72 11.98
N LEU A 69 52.57 38.34 11.95
CA LEU A 69 51.61 38.32 13.06
C LEU A 69 51.09 36.91 13.34
N PHE A 70 50.74 36.17 12.28
CA PHE A 70 50.27 34.79 12.40
C PHE A 70 51.37 33.85 12.93
N VAL A 71 52.57 33.91 12.35
CA VAL A 71 53.71 33.08 12.76
C VAL A 71 54.12 33.38 14.19
N SER A 72 54.05 34.64 14.62
CA SER A 72 54.33 35.03 16.00
C SER A 72 53.37 34.39 16.99
N LYS A 73 52.05 34.37 16.71
CA LYS A 73 51.05 33.66 17.53
C LYS A 73 51.28 32.15 17.58
N VAL A 74 51.67 31.55 16.46
CA VAL A 74 52.00 30.11 16.40
C VAL A 74 53.23 29.81 17.26
N TYR A 75 54.29 30.62 17.16
CA TYR A 75 55.50 30.44 17.96
C TYR A 75 55.28 30.69 19.45
N GLU A 76 54.43 31.65 19.81
CA GLU A 76 54.00 31.86 21.20
C GLU A 76 53.35 30.60 21.77
N ARG A 77 52.38 30.01 21.03
CA ARG A 77 51.74 28.74 21.41
C ARG A 77 52.74 27.59 21.56
N ILE A 78 53.72 27.52 20.65
CA ILE A 78 54.80 26.52 20.71
C ILE A 78 55.69 26.75 21.94
N MET A 79 56.04 27.99 22.26
CA MET A 79 56.85 28.34 23.44
C MET A 79 56.10 27.99 24.73
N ASP A 80 54.82 28.32 24.83
CA ASP A 80 53.99 27.99 25.99
C ASP A 80 53.87 26.48 26.20
N ALA A 81 53.59 25.73 25.12
CA ALA A 81 53.57 24.27 25.16
C ALA A 81 54.91 23.67 25.59
N THR A 82 56.02 24.32 25.20
CA THR A 82 57.37 23.91 25.58
C THR A 82 57.66 24.14 27.06
N ARG A 83 57.25 25.29 27.60
CA ARG A 83 57.37 25.58 29.04
C ARG A 83 56.52 24.60 29.87
N ALA A 84 55.30 24.31 29.41
CA ALA A 84 54.45 23.31 30.03
C ALA A 84 55.08 21.91 30.01
N PHE A 85 55.71 21.53 28.90
CA PHE A 85 56.39 20.24 28.76
C PHE A 85 57.67 20.12 29.61
N GLN A 86 58.45 21.20 29.75
CA GLN A 86 59.59 21.24 30.67
C GLN A 86 59.14 21.11 32.13
N LYS A 87 57.97 21.68 32.48
CA LYS A 87 57.36 21.51 33.80
C LYS A 87 56.96 20.05 34.05
N SER A 88 56.35 19.38 33.09
CA SER A 88 55.90 17.98 33.24
C SER A 88 57.00 16.93 33.12
N SER A 89 58.22 17.29 32.70
CA SER A 89 59.34 16.34 32.54
C SER A 89 60.25 16.24 33.77
N THR A 90 60.06 17.13 34.76
CA THR A 90 60.83 17.16 36.02
C THR A 90 60.03 16.62 37.21
N ASP A 91 58.70 16.66 37.14
CA ASP A 91 57.82 15.88 38.01
C ASP A 91 57.55 14.51 37.37
N ASN A 92 57.67 13.46 38.16
CA ASN A 92 57.53 12.05 37.79
C ASN A 92 56.46 11.73 36.71
N GLY A 93 56.87 10.97 35.69
CA GLY A 93 56.04 9.96 35.04
C GLY A 93 54.78 10.42 34.28
N GLY A 94 54.95 10.98 33.08
CA GLY A 94 54.25 10.46 31.89
C GLY A 94 52.71 10.51 31.81
N ARG A 95 52.01 11.45 32.45
CA ARG A 95 50.62 11.79 32.09
C ARG A 95 50.42 13.30 32.04
N LEU A 96 50.09 13.81 30.85
CA LEU A 96 49.63 15.19 30.67
C LEU A 96 48.31 15.35 31.45
N PRO A 97 48.19 16.31 32.39
CA PRO A 97 46.88 16.67 32.90
C PRO A 97 46.14 17.36 31.76
N ILE A 98 45.02 16.78 31.31
CA ILE A 98 44.07 17.49 30.46
C ILE A 98 43.56 18.66 31.30
N LYS A 99 44.21 19.83 31.19
CA LYS A 99 43.66 21.08 31.69
C LYS A 99 42.29 21.23 31.04
N LYS A 100 41.25 21.45 31.85
CA LYS A 100 39.86 21.63 31.43
C LYS A 100 39.80 22.48 30.15
N ALA A 101 39.45 21.86 29.03
CA ALA A 101 39.49 22.49 27.70
C ALA A 101 38.51 23.66 27.56
N LEU A 102 37.53 23.74 28.46
CA LEU A 102 36.51 24.78 28.53
C LEU A 102 36.41 25.28 29.98
N SER A 103 36.27 26.59 30.15
CA SER A 103 35.93 27.26 31.40
C SER A 103 34.53 26.85 31.89
N LYS A 104 34.22 27.09 33.17
CA LYS A 104 32.88 26.76 33.74
C LYS A 104 31.73 27.43 32.96
N ARG A 105 31.95 28.65 32.44
CA ARG A 105 30.96 29.41 31.64
C ARG A 105 30.76 28.79 30.26
N GLU A 106 31.83 28.39 29.60
CA GLU A 106 31.76 27.71 28.29
C GLU A 106 31.07 26.34 28.42
N TRP A 107 31.32 25.60 29.49
CA TRP A 107 30.58 24.37 29.79
C TRP A 107 29.08 24.62 29.99
N LEU A 108 28.71 25.67 30.74
CA LEU A 108 27.30 26.04 30.92
C LEU A 108 26.64 26.41 29.58
N LEU A 109 27.34 27.13 28.70
CA LEU A 109 26.83 27.48 27.37
C LEU A 109 26.65 26.26 26.47
N VAL A 110 27.61 25.33 26.46
CA VAL A 110 27.50 24.07 25.70
C VAL A 110 26.33 23.22 26.20
N ILE A 111 26.16 23.11 27.52
CA ILE A 111 25.04 22.37 28.12
C ILE A 111 23.71 23.06 27.80
N ALA A 112 23.63 24.38 27.94
CA ALA A 112 22.43 25.14 27.61
C ALA A 112 22.05 24.99 26.13
N PHE A 113 23.03 25.06 25.22
CA PHE A 113 22.82 24.83 23.80
C PHE A 113 22.36 23.40 23.51
N PHE A 114 22.94 22.40 24.17
CA PHE A 114 22.50 21.01 24.05
C PHE A 114 21.04 20.83 24.47
N PHE A 115 20.64 21.38 25.62
CA PHE A 115 19.25 21.32 26.08
C PHE A 115 18.31 22.14 25.19
N PHE A 116 18.76 23.27 24.65
CA PHE A 116 17.99 24.04 23.67
C PHE A 116 17.73 23.24 22.40
N VAL A 117 18.75 22.60 21.83
CA VAL A 117 18.61 21.72 20.67
C VAL A 117 17.71 20.53 21.00
N LEU A 118 17.88 19.90 22.16
CA LEU A 118 17.03 18.79 22.59
C LEU A 118 15.56 19.21 22.76
N SER A 119 15.31 20.39 23.32
CA SER A 119 13.97 20.98 23.46
C SER A 119 13.36 21.32 22.11
N LEU A 120 14.13 21.85 21.16
CA LEU A 120 13.68 22.14 19.80
C LEU A 120 13.30 20.86 19.04
N LEU A 121 14.11 19.80 19.15
CA LEU A 121 13.81 18.49 18.56
C LEU A 121 12.57 17.86 19.21
N TYR A 122 12.48 17.92 20.54
CA TYR A 122 11.31 17.43 21.27
C TYR A 122 10.04 18.16 20.82
N TYR A 123 10.08 19.49 20.79
CA TYR A 123 8.97 20.30 20.30
C TYR A 123 8.61 19.93 18.86
N THR A 124 9.59 19.82 17.96
CA THR A 124 9.33 19.54 16.54
C THR A 124 8.72 18.16 16.29
N PHE A 125 9.13 17.13 17.03
CA PHE A 125 8.75 15.74 16.73
C PHE A 125 7.64 15.16 17.61
N PHE A 126 7.46 15.68 18.83
CA PHE A 126 6.44 15.20 19.79
C PHE A 126 5.24 16.13 19.92
N THR A 127 5.31 17.37 19.44
CA THR A 127 4.11 18.20 19.38
C THR A 127 3.26 17.81 18.19
N VAL A 128 1.96 17.96 18.40
CA VAL A 128 0.94 17.67 17.41
C VAL A 128 1.09 18.62 16.22
N ASN A 129 1.08 18.07 15.01
CA ASN A 129 1.07 18.88 13.79
C ASN A 129 -0.30 19.53 13.68
N SER A 130 -0.43 20.80 14.08
CA SER A 130 -1.69 21.54 13.89
C SER A 130 -1.87 21.81 12.40
N THR A 131 -2.89 21.17 11.82
CA THR A 131 -3.21 21.32 10.40
C THR A 131 -4.67 21.74 10.27
N SER A 132 -4.97 22.67 9.36
CA SER A 132 -6.34 23.18 9.18
C SER A 132 -7.23 22.24 8.36
N LEU A 133 -7.08 20.93 8.55
CA LEU A 133 -7.76 19.90 7.76
C LEU A 133 -9.10 19.50 8.36
N ALA A 134 -10.05 19.19 7.48
CA ALA A 134 -11.21 18.40 7.85
C ALA A 134 -10.80 16.92 7.98
N TYR A 135 -10.82 16.40 9.20
CA TYR A 135 -10.67 14.97 9.47
C TYR A 135 -11.99 14.22 9.21
N PRO A 136 -11.96 12.93 8.85
CA PRO A 136 -10.79 12.05 8.72
C PRO A 136 -10.09 12.13 7.35
N VAL A 137 -8.78 11.90 7.32
CA VAL A 137 -7.98 11.85 6.08
C VAL A 137 -7.53 10.41 5.81
N LYS A 138 -7.88 9.88 4.63
CA LYS A 138 -7.47 8.55 4.17
C LYS A 138 -6.23 8.60 3.27
N VAL A 139 -5.21 7.81 3.57
CA VAL A 139 -3.99 7.67 2.78
C VAL A 139 -3.76 6.20 2.45
N GLU A 140 -3.69 5.88 1.16
CA GLU A 140 -3.38 4.53 0.70
C GLU A 140 -1.87 4.40 0.45
N ILE A 141 -1.28 3.28 0.85
CA ILE A 141 0.12 2.96 0.67
C ILE A 141 0.22 1.63 -0.08
N LYS A 142 0.96 1.64 -1.19
CA LYS A 142 1.16 0.45 -2.03
C LYS A 142 2.30 -0.41 -1.49
N ASN A 143 2.28 -1.69 -1.82
CA ASN A 143 3.37 -2.60 -1.47
C ASN A 143 4.68 -2.17 -2.16
N GLY A 144 5.76 -2.09 -1.38
CA GLY A 144 7.08 -1.67 -1.87
C GLY A 144 7.19 -0.20 -2.27
N GLU A 145 6.21 0.63 -1.90
CA GLU A 145 6.23 2.06 -2.22
C GLU A 145 7.39 2.78 -1.51
N PRO A 146 8.22 3.58 -2.22
CA PRO A 146 9.32 4.30 -1.59
C PRO A 146 8.82 5.31 -0.55
N PHE A 147 9.49 5.39 0.61
CA PHE A 147 9.11 6.32 1.68
C PHE A 147 9.02 7.77 1.23
N ASP A 148 9.85 8.19 0.27
CA ASP A 148 9.79 9.54 -0.31
C ASP A 148 8.42 9.85 -0.93
N VAL A 149 7.84 8.88 -1.65
CA VAL A 149 6.51 9.00 -2.28
C VAL A 149 5.42 9.07 -1.21
N ILE A 150 5.54 8.26 -0.16
CA ILE A 150 4.62 8.27 0.99
C ILE A 150 4.68 9.63 1.69
N ALA A 151 5.87 10.13 1.98
CA ALA A 151 6.09 11.44 2.62
C ALA A 151 5.53 12.60 1.78
N ASN A 152 5.70 12.53 0.46
CA ASN A 152 5.08 13.49 -0.46
C ASN A 152 3.56 13.45 -0.34
N ARG A 153 2.95 12.27 -0.45
CA ARG A 153 1.50 12.11 -0.34
C ARG A 153 0.93 12.60 0.99
N ILE A 154 1.59 12.28 2.11
CA ILE A 154 1.16 12.71 3.46
C ILE A 154 1.21 14.24 3.58
N TYR A 155 2.27 14.87 3.08
CA TYR A 155 2.37 16.34 3.02
C TYR A 155 1.34 16.97 2.09
N ASP A 156 1.15 16.42 0.88
CA ASP A 156 0.23 16.97 -0.11
C ASP A 156 -1.23 16.85 0.37
N ARG A 157 -1.53 15.86 1.23
CA ARG A 157 -2.80 15.73 1.97
C ARG A 157 -2.89 16.62 3.21
N GLY A 158 -1.85 17.42 3.48
CA GLY A 158 -1.78 18.40 4.56
C GLY A 158 -1.54 17.82 5.96
N LEU A 159 -1.31 16.51 6.10
CA LEU A 159 -1.15 15.85 7.42
C LEU A 159 0.11 16.27 8.17
N ILE A 160 1.07 16.86 7.46
CA ILE A 160 2.33 17.34 8.02
C ILE A 160 2.72 18.69 7.39
N PRO A 161 3.33 19.61 8.17
CA PRO A 161 3.73 20.92 7.67
C PRO A 161 5.10 20.92 6.98
N SER A 162 5.89 19.84 7.12
CA SER A 162 7.24 19.76 6.52
C SER A 162 7.63 18.33 6.16
N LYS A 163 7.93 18.12 4.87
CA LYS A 163 8.48 16.85 4.34
C LYS A 163 9.85 16.52 4.94
N PHE A 164 10.69 17.54 5.15
CA PHE A 164 12.03 17.36 5.70
C PHE A 164 11.98 16.81 7.12
N ASN A 165 11.14 17.39 7.98
CA ASN A 165 10.99 16.95 9.37
C ASN A 165 10.44 15.52 9.43
N PHE A 166 9.48 15.15 8.58
CA PHE A 166 8.96 13.79 8.56
C PHE A 166 10.02 12.77 8.13
N LYS A 167 10.86 13.09 7.13
CA LYS A 167 11.99 12.24 6.73
C LYS A 167 13.04 12.12 7.82
N LEU A 168 13.36 13.23 8.49
CA LEU A 168 14.30 13.23 9.60
C LEU A 168 13.76 12.41 10.79
N ALA A 169 12.47 12.54 11.12
CA ALA A 169 11.80 11.74 12.13
C ALA A 169 11.89 10.24 11.81
N ALA A 170 11.59 9.86 10.55
CA ALA A 170 11.65 8.46 10.11
C ALA A 170 13.07 7.89 10.11
N TYR A 171 14.07 8.72 9.83
CA TYR A 171 15.48 8.33 9.93
C TYR A 171 15.90 8.10 11.38
N ILE A 172 15.51 8.99 12.30
CA ILE A 172 15.87 8.91 13.73
C ILE A 172 15.14 7.75 14.42
N SER A 173 13.86 7.52 14.10
CA SER A 173 13.06 6.44 14.70
C SER A 173 13.31 5.06 14.09
N GLY A 174 13.98 4.99 12.93
CA GLY A 174 14.10 3.75 12.15
C GLY A 174 12.81 3.34 11.43
N GLY A 175 11.76 4.17 11.47
CA GLY A 175 10.41 3.90 10.96
C GLY A 175 10.27 3.82 9.43
N THR A 176 11.36 3.77 8.66
CA THR A 176 11.32 3.61 7.19
C THR A 176 11.33 2.15 6.73
N LYS A 177 11.69 1.19 7.60
CA LYS A 177 11.98 -0.20 7.17
C LYS A 177 10.76 -1.12 7.14
N ASN A 178 9.68 -0.78 7.83
CA ASN A 178 8.61 -1.72 8.18
C ASN A 178 7.21 -1.25 7.79
N ILE A 179 7.08 -0.13 7.09
CA ILE A 179 5.78 0.44 6.69
C ILE A 179 4.98 -0.60 5.90
N LYS A 180 3.76 -0.89 6.38
CA LYS A 180 2.89 -1.89 5.77
C LYS A 180 2.03 -1.25 4.67
N ALA A 181 1.79 -2.00 3.60
CA ALA A 181 0.82 -1.62 2.59
C ALA A 181 -0.60 -1.70 3.17
N GLY A 182 -1.44 -0.72 2.84
CA GLY A 182 -2.79 -0.61 3.36
C GLY A 182 -3.38 0.77 3.21
N ARG A 183 -4.63 0.95 3.63
CA ARG A 183 -5.31 2.24 3.70
C ARG A 183 -5.35 2.71 5.14
N TYR A 184 -4.72 3.84 5.41
CA TYR A 184 -4.63 4.42 6.75
C TYR A 184 -5.64 5.55 6.87
N THR A 185 -6.43 5.53 7.94
CA THR A 185 -7.38 6.61 8.25
C THR A 185 -6.86 7.37 9.47
N PHE A 186 -6.57 8.65 9.28
CA PHE A 186 -6.14 9.55 10.35
C PHE A 186 -7.34 10.39 10.82
N THR A 187 -7.61 10.44 12.12
CA THR A 187 -8.85 11.01 12.69
C THR A 187 -8.62 12.26 13.55
N GLN A 188 -7.38 12.63 13.80
CA GLN A 188 -6.99 13.78 14.61
C GLN A 188 -5.64 14.32 14.14
N ASP A 189 -5.26 15.49 14.63
CA ASP A 189 -3.90 16.00 14.46
C ASP A 189 -2.93 15.06 15.19
N LEU A 190 -1.86 14.66 14.50
CA LEU A 190 -0.86 13.70 14.99
C LEU A 190 0.53 14.30 14.85
N SER A 191 1.41 14.03 15.81
CA SER A 191 2.84 14.34 15.69
C SER A 191 3.50 13.48 14.60
N TYR A 192 4.69 13.86 14.16
CA TYR A 192 5.44 13.09 13.17
C TYR A 192 5.70 11.64 13.63
N LEU A 193 6.01 11.45 14.91
CA LEU A 193 6.30 10.13 15.46
C LEU A 193 5.04 9.27 15.58
N GLU A 194 3.90 9.85 15.97
CA GLU A 194 2.64 9.11 16.02
C GLU A 194 2.18 8.67 14.62
N LEU A 195 2.32 9.54 13.61
CA LEU A 195 2.07 9.17 12.21
C LEU A 195 2.95 7.99 11.79
N LEU A 196 4.26 8.06 12.07
CA LEU A 196 5.19 6.97 11.74
C LEU A 196 4.84 5.68 12.46
N ASN A 197 4.47 5.74 13.75
CA ASN A 197 4.08 4.57 14.52
C ASN A 197 2.82 3.91 13.93
N ILE A 198 1.81 4.69 13.51
CA ILE A 198 0.62 4.14 12.85
C ILE A 198 1.00 3.38 11.56
N LEU A 199 1.92 3.94 10.78
CA LEU A 199 2.40 3.33 9.54
C LEU A 199 3.26 2.08 9.79
N ASP A 200 4.05 2.08 10.86
CA ASP A 200 4.96 0.99 11.24
C ASP A 200 4.21 -0.19 11.88
N GLU A 201 3.29 0.09 12.81
CA GLU A 201 2.43 -0.90 13.45
C GLU A 201 1.46 -1.58 12.47
N GLY A 202 1.30 -1.00 11.27
CA GLY A 202 0.43 -1.57 10.23
C GLY A 202 -1.05 -1.52 10.61
N LYS A 203 -1.47 -0.51 11.39
CA LYS A 203 -2.88 -0.28 11.78
C LYS A 203 -3.80 0.14 10.61
N GLY A 204 -3.29 0.12 9.39
CA GLY A 204 -4.05 0.39 8.18
C GLY A 204 -4.93 -0.78 7.79
N ASP A 205 -6.00 -0.47 7.08
CA ASP A 205 -6.87 -1.45 6.44
C ASP A 205 -6.07 -2.27 5.43
N ARG A 206 -6.08 -3.60 5.60
CA ARG A 206 -5.38 -4.51 4.68
C ARG A 206 -6.07 -4.51 3.31
N LEU A 207 -5.28 -4.60 2.25
CA LEU A 207 -5.79 -4.83 0.89
C LEU A 207 -5.95 -6.33 0.62
N PHE A 208 -7.16 -6.75 0.26
CA PHE A 208 -7.49 -8.11 -0.19
C PHE A 208 -7.64 -8.16 -1.70
N GLU A 209 -7.08 -9.19 -2.31
CA GLU A 209 -7.38 -9.59 -3.68
C GLU A 209 -8.47 -10.65 -3.64
N LEU A 210 -9.64 -10.36 -4.21
CA LEU A 210 -10.75 -11.29 -4.31
C LEU A 210 -11.02 -11.65 -5.77
N ASN A 211 -11.12 -12.95 -6.06
CA ASN A 211 -11.60 -13.45 -7.34
C ASN A 211 -13.05 -13.92 -7.19
N ILE A 212 -13.98 -13.13 -7.69
CA ILE A 212 -15.42 -13.36 -7.60
C ILE A 212 -15.86 -14.08 -8.87
N GLY A 213 -16.24 -15.35 -8.73
CA GLY A 213 -16.83 -16.14 -9.82
C GLY A 213 -18.23 -15.67 -10.21
N GLY A 214 -18.63 -15.99 -11.44
CA GLY A 214 -20.01 -15.77 -11.89
C GLY A 214 -21.02 -16.60 -11.10
N GLY A 215 -22.27 -16.13 -11.07
CA GLY A 215 -23.36 -16.83 -10.38
C GLY A 215 -23.50 -16.48 -8.90
N ALA A 216 -22.64 -15.61 -8.36
CA ALA A 216 -22.78 -15.11 -6.99
C ALA A 216 -23.98 -14.16 -6.88
N SER A 217 -24.93 -14.48 -5.99
CA SER A 217 -26.01 -13.54 -5.65
C SER A 217 -25.52 -12.43 -4.72
N VAL A 218 -26.28 -11.34 -4.61
CA VAL A 218 -26.00 -10.24 -3.67
C VAL A 218 -25.81 -10.76 -2.24
N LYS A 219 -26.65 -11.70 -1.81
CA LYS A 219 -26.53 -12.34 -0.48
C LYS A 219 -25.22 -13.13 -0.34
N GLY A 220 -24.80 -13.82 -1.41
CA GLY A 220 -23.52 -14.52 -1.45
C GLY A 220 -22.34 -13.56 -1.35
N LEU A 221 -22.39 -12.46 -2.10
CA LEU A 221 -21.38 -11.40 -2.07
C LEU A 221 -21.30 -10.71 -0.70
N ALA A 222 -22.44 -10.40 -0.08
CA ALA A 222 -22.50 -9.80 1.25
C ALA A 222 -21.77 -10.68 2.30
N LYS A 223 -22.06 -11.99 2.32
CA LYS A 223 -21.37 -12.95 3.19
C LYS A 223 -19.87 -13.06 2.89
N LEU A 224 -19.51 -13.04 1.60
CA LEU A 224 -18.11 -13.05 1.18
C LEU A 224 -17.40 -11.82 1.72
N PHE A 225 -17.90 -10.61 1.48
CA PHE A 225 -17.25 -9.38 1.92
C PHE A 225 -17.15 -9.25 3.44
N GLU A 226 -18.17 -9.71 4.17
CA GLU A 226 -18.15 -9.75 5.63
C GLU A 226 -17.08 -10.70 6.17
N SER A 227 -16.90 -11.88 5.56
CA SER A 227 -15.87 -12.85 5.96
C SER A 227 -14.44 -12.30 5.84
N TYR A 228 -14.23 -11.34 4.94
CA TYR A 228 -12.97 -10.62 4.75
C TYR A 228 -12.94 -9.27 5.48
N LYS A 229 -13.94 -8.93 6.30
CA LYS A 229 -14.06 -7.64 7.01
C LYS A 229 -13.97 -6.42 6.07
N ILE A 230 -14.41 -6.59 4.82
CA ILE A 230 -14.42 -5.51 3.83
C ILE A 230 -15.59 -4.56 4.13
N THR A 231 -16.81 -5.10 4.20
CA THR A 231 -18.03 -4.37 4.57
C THR A 231 -18.95 -5.32 5.33
N GLU A 232 -19.79 -4.79 6.21
CA GLU A 232 -20.84 -5.55 6.89
C GLU A 232 -21.91 -6.02 5.89
N ALA A 233 -22.43 -7.24 6.08
CA ALA A 233 -23.38 -7.84 5.15
C ALA A 233 -24.69 -7.04 5.06
N ASP A 234 -25.24 -6.63 6.20
CA ASP A 234 -26.51 -5.88 6.27
C ASP A 234 -26.39 -4.50 5.60
N SER A 235 -25.30 -3.79 5.86
CA SER A 235 -25.01 -2.50 5.22
C SER A 235 -24.87 -2.63 3.69
N PHE A 236 -24.27 -3.72 3.22
CA PHE A 236 -24.13 -3.98 1.79
C PHE A 236 -25.48 -4.31 1.12
N ILE A 237 -26.28 -5.19 1.74
CA ILE A 237 -27.61 -5.56 1.24
C ILE A 237 -28.53 -4.34 1.21
N ALA A 238 -28.55 -3.54 2.29
CA ALA A 238 -29.37 -2.34 2.36
C ALA A 238 -29.04 -1.34 1.24
N LEU A 239 -27.75 -1.18 0.90
CA LEU A 239 -27.34 -0.30 -0.19
C LEU A 239 -27.71 -0.86 -1.57
N VAL A 240 -27.66 -2.18 -1.74
CA VAL A 240 -28.00 -2.83 -3.02
C VAL A 240 -29.47 -2.64 -3.39
N ASP A 241 -30.34 -2.45 -2.41
CA ASP A 241 -31.77 -2.17 -2.61
C ASP A 241 -32.12 -0.67 -2.40
N ASP A 242 -31.12 0.21 -2.20
CA ASP A 242 -31.29 1.67 -2.06
C ASP A 242 -31.54 2.30 -3.43
N TYR A 243 -32.80 2.62 -3.73
CA TYR A 243 -33.22 3.20 -5.00
C TYR A 243 -32.49 4.51 -5.35
N ASP A 244 -32.26 5.40 -4.37
CA ASP A 244 -31.57 6.67 -4.63
C ASP A 244 -30.12 6.43 -5.04
N TYR A 245 -29.46 5.46 -4.41
CA TYR A 245 -28.13 5.04 -4.82
C TYR A 245 -28.11 4.41 -6.22
N ILE A 246 -29.06 3.55 -6.54
CA ILE A 246 -29.18 2.91 -7.87
C ILE A 246 -29.37 3.97 -8.96
N VAL A 247 -30.29 4.93 -8.74
CA VAL A 247 -30.52 6.06 -9.67
C VAL A 247 -29.27 6.93 -9.81
N SER A 248 -28.51 7.14 -8.73
CA SER A 248 -27.23 7.87 -8.80
C SER A 248 -26.18 7.19 -9.70
N LYS A 249 -26.36 5.90 -10.01
CA LYS A 249 -25.54 5.13 -10.97
C LYS A 249 -26.09 5.13 -12.39
N GLY A 250 -27.19 5.84 -12.66
CA GLY A 250 -27.83 5.89 -13.97
C GLY A 250 -28.63 4.61 -14.30
N LEU A 251 -29.09 3.89 -13.28
CA LEU A 251 -29.92 2.70 -13.40
C LEU A 251 -31.34 3.01 -12.89
N ASP A 252 -32.37 2.51 -13.55
CA ASP A 252 -33.78 2.65 -13.13
C ASP A 252 -34.34 1.29 -12.71
N GLU A 253 -33.70 0.70 -11.70
CA GLU A 253 -34.00 -0.65 -11.22
C GLU A 253 -34.22 -0.66 -9.71
N ARG A 254 -34.85 -1.72 -9.20
CA ARG A 254 -35.14 -1.85 -7.76
C ARG A 254 -34.00 -2.46 -6.95
N SER A 255 -33.04 -3.09 -7.59
CA SER A 255 -31.91 -3.75 -6.93
C SER A 255 -30.70 -3.82 -7.86
N LEU A 256 -29.50 -3.85 -7.29
CA LEU A 256 -28.25 -4.12 -8.02
C LEU A 256 -27.99 -5.63 -8.25
N GLU A 257 -28.89 -6.54 -7.88
CA GLU A 257 -28.79 -7.95 -8.26
C GLU A 257 -28.67 -8.09 -9.79
N GLY A 258 -27.57 -8.69 -10.26
CA GLY A 258 -27.24 -8.80 -11.68
C GLY A 258 -26.34 -7.70 -12.23
N TYR A 259 -26.13 -6.61 -11.50
CA TYR A 259 -25.36 -5.43 -11.94
C TYR A 259 -23.95 -5.36 -11.35
N LEU A 260 -23.59 -6.29 -10.45
CA LEU A 260 -22.27 -6.33 -9.82
C LEU A 260 -21.37 -7.29 -10.59
N LEU A 261 -20.63 -6.79 -11.58
CA LEU A 261 -19.88 -7.67 -12.49
C LEU A 261 -18.87 -8.56 -11.73
N PRO A 262 -18.93 -9.90 -11.86
CA PRO A 262 -17.93 -10.80 -11.31
C PRO A 262 -16.55 -10.61 -11.97
N GLY A 263 -15.50 -10.85 -11.19
CA GLY A 263 -14.12 -10.68 -11.65
C GLY A 263 -13.12 -10.55 -10.51
N LYS A 264 -11.94 -10.02 -10.85
CA LYS A 264 -10.84 -9.82 -9.92
C LYS A 264 -10.87 -8.39 -9.37
N TYR A 265 -10.99 -8.27 -8.04
CA TYR A 265 -11.09 -6.98 -7.35
C TYR A 265 -10.09 -6.85 -6.21
N PHE A 266 -9.77 -5.60 -5.89
CA PHE A 266 -8.92 -5.24 -4.76
C PHE A 266 -9.72 -4.36 -3.80
N PHE A 267 -9.97 -4.86 -2.59
CA PHE A 267 -10.75 -4.16 -1.58
C PHE A 267 -9.95 -4.01 -0.30
N PHE A 268 -10.05 -2.84 0.33
CA PHE A 268 -9.49 -2.64 1.65
C PHE A 268 -10.46 -3.16 2.71
N GLU A 269 -9.92 -3.62 3.85
CA GLU A 269 -10.71 -3.76 5.08
C GLU A 269 -11.50 -2.47 5.36
N ARG A 270 -12.70 -2.60 5.95
CA ARG A 270 -13.56 -1.45 6.29
C ARG A 270 -13.82 -0.51 5.11
N SER A 271 -13.82 -1.02 3.88
CA SER A 271 -14.36 -0.30 2.73
C SER A 271 -15.86 -0.10 2.91
N SER A 272 -16.38 1.05 2.49
CA SER A 272 -17.82 1.27 2.56
C SER A 272 -18.56 0.40 1.54
N ALA A 273 -19.81 0.03 1.82
CA ALA A 273 -20.66 -0.64 0.84
C ALA A 273 -20.74 0.12 -0.49
N ARG A 274 -20.73 1.47 -0.46
CA ARG A 274 -20.73 2.33 -1.65
C ARG A 274 -19.46 2.20 -2.48
N GLU A 275 -18.29 2.10 -1.84
CA GLU A 275 -17.03 1.85 -2.55
C GLU A 275 -17.04 0.48 -3.23
N VAL A 276 -17.48 -0.56 -2.52
CA VAL A 276 -17.52 -1.95 -3.03
C VAL A 276 -18.50 -2.09 -4.18
N ALA A 277 -19.78 -1.76 -3.96
CA ALA A 277 -20.82 -1.85 -4.98
C ALA A 277 -20.52 -0.91 -6.16
N GLY A 278 -20.05 0.30 -5.88
CA GLY A 278 -19.69 1.28 -6.89
C GLY A 278 -18.60 0.78 -7.84
N MET A 279 -17.57 0.11 -7.32
CA MET A 279 -16.52 -0.48 -8.15
C MET A 279 -17.07 -1.54 -9.10
N MET A 280 -17.91 -2.45 -8.61
CA MET A 280 -18.47 -3.54 -9.42
C MET A 280 -19.51 -3.05 -10.45
N VAL A 281 -20.36 -2.07 -10.08
CA VAL A 281 -21.32 -1.43 -11.00
C VAL A 281 -20.60 -0.66 -12.10
N ASN A 282 -19.53 0.08 -11.76
CA ASN A 282 -18.74 0.80 -12.75
C ASN A 282 -18.08 -0.18 -13.73
N GLU A 283 -17.59 -1.33 -13.25
CA GLU A 283 -17.01 -2.36 -14.10
C GLU A 283 -18.06 -3.00 -15.03
N MET A 284 -19.27 -3.27 -14.53
CA MET A 284 -20.41 -3.70 -15.37
C MET A 284 -20.74 -2.66 -16.44
N THR A 285 -20.78 -1.39 -16.06
CA THR A 285 -21.11 -0.29 -16.97
C THR A 285 -20.06 -0.14 -18.06
N ALA A 286 -18.77 -0.24 -17.72
CA ALA A 286 -17.66 -0.21 -18.65
C ALA A 286 -17.65 -1.44 -19.58
N PHE A 287 -17.99 -2.62 -19.05
CA PHE A 287 -18.12 -3.83 -19.84
C PHE A 287 -19.23 -3.73 -20.89
N LEU A 288 -20.41 -3.27 -20.47
CA LEU A 288 -21.55 -2.98 -21.34
C LEU A 288 -21.29 -1.67 -22.11
N ASN A 289 -20.26 -1.69 -22.96
CA ASN A 289 -19.94 -0.59 -23.86
C ASN A 289 -21.03 -0.40 -24.93
N ASP A 290 -20.89 0.65 -25.74
CA ASP A 290 -21.89 1.04 -26.74
C ASP A 290 -22.22 -0.09 -27.74
N SER A 291 -21.22 -0.90 -28.11
CA SER A 291 -21.42 -2.04 -29.02
C SER A 291 -22.31 -3.12 -28.40
N LEU A 292 -22.06 -3.50 -27.15
CA LEU A 292 -22.89 -4.50 -26.46
C LEU A 292 -24.29 -3.95 -26.17
N ARG A 293 -24.41 -2.66 -25.84
CA ARG A 293 -25.72 -1.99 -25.66
C ARG A 293 -26.51 -1.99 -26.95
N GLN A 294 -25.88 -1.63 -28.07
CA GLN A 294 -26.51 -1.66 -29.39
C GLN A 294 -26.98 -3.07 -29.75
N ARG A 295 -26.12 -4.08 -29.52
CA ARG A 295 -26.49 -5.49 -29.73
C ARG A 295 -27.69 -5.91 -28.87
N THR A 296 -27.78 -5.41 -27.64
CA THR A 296 -28.93 -5.68 -26.75
C THR A 296 -30.23 -5.14 -27.35
N ILE A 297 -30.18 -3.93 -27.90
CA ILE A 297 -31.33 -3.28 -28.57
C ILE A 297 -31.74 -4.05 -29.83
N GLU A 298 -30.78 -4.51 -30.63
CA GLU A 298 -31.05 -5.34 -31.83
C GLU A 298 -31.77 -6.64 -31.50
N MET A 299 -31.50 -7.22 -30.32
CA MET A 299 -32.20 -8.40 -29.82
C MET A 299 -33.60 -8.09 -29.28
N GLY A 300 -33.99 -6.82 -29.19
CA GLY A 300 -35.26 -6.39 -28.61
C GLY A 300 -35.31 -6.47 -27.09
N PHE A 301 -34.15 -6.43 -26.42
CA PHE A 301 -34.07 -6.46 -24.96
C PHE A 301 -33.66 -5.11 -24.37
N SER A 302 -34.11 -4.88 -23.14
CA SER A 302 -33.45 -3.95 -22.22
C SER A 302 -32.20 -4.59 -21.61
N ILE A 303 -31.30 -3.77 -21.06
CA ILE A 303 -30.14 -4.27 -20.31
C ILE A 303 -30.58 -5.14 -19.13
N HIS A 304 -31.69 -4.78 -18.48
CA HIS A 304 -32.25 -5.58 -17.39
C HIS A 304 -32.66 -6.99 -17.85
N GLN A 305 -33.35 -7.10 -18.98
CA GLN A 305 -33.75 -8.39 -19.55
C GLN A 305 -32.55 -9.22 -20.01
N LEU A 306 -31.52 -8.57 -20.58
CA LEU A 306 -30.26 -9.22 -20.92
C LEU A 306 -29.60 -9.83 -19.68
N LEU A 307 -29.40 -9.03 -18.63
CA LEU A 307 -28.76 -9.49 -17.40
C LEU A 307 -29.60 -10.56 -16.69
N THR A 308 -30.93 -10.46 -16.80
CA THR A 308 -31.85 -11.47 -16.28
C THR A 308 -31.63 -12.81 -16.98
N LEU A 309 -31.65 -12.82 -18.31
CA LEU A 309 -31.41 -14.05 -19.08
C LEU A 309 -30.00 -14.59 -18.87
N ALA A 310 -28.98 -13.72 -18.85
CA ALA A 310 -27.60 -14.11 -18.59
C ALA A 310 -27.43 -14.73 -17.20
N SER A 311 -28.12 -14.23 -16.17
CA SER A 311 -28.09 -14.82 -14.83
C SER A 311 -28.73 -16.21 -14.77
N ILE A 312 -29.72 -16.48 -15.62
CA ILE A 312 -30.31 -17.82 -15.77
C ILE A 312 -29.31 -18.75 -16.45
N VAL A 313 -28.70 -18.31 -17.57
CA VAL A 313 -27.68 -19.09 -18.29
C VAL A 313 -26.49 -19.44 -17.39
N GLU A 314 -25.97 -18.46 -16.63
CA GLU A 314 -24.89 -18.66 -15.66
C GLU A 314 -25.26 -19.69 -14.58
N GLY A 315 -26.52 -19.70 -14.13
CA GLY A 315 -26.99 -20.63 -13.11
C GLY A 315 -27.14 -22.08 -13.59
N GLU A 316 -27.24 -22.33 -14.90
CA GLU A 316 -27.53 -23.66 -15.46
C GLU A 316 -26.28 -24.53 -15.65
N THR A 317 -25.12 -23.92 -15.91
CA THR A 317 -23.92 -24.69 -16.23
C THR A 317 -22.65 -24.07 -15.67
N ASN A 318 -21.77 -24.92 -15.16
CA ASN A 318 -20.38 -24.57 -14.89
C ASN A 318 -19.47 -24.82 -16.11
N TYR A 319 -20.01 -25.42 -17.19
CA TYR A 319 -19.28 -25.71 -18.41
C TYR A 319 -19.54 -24.61 -19.44
N GLU A 320 -18.64 -23.62 -19.42
CA GLU A 320 -18.75 -22.39 -20.23
C GLU A 320 -19.00 -22.60 -21.74
N PRO A 321 -18.43 -23.62 -22.42
CA PRO A 321 -18.66 -23.84 -23.84
C PRO A 321 -20.13 -24.11 -24.22
N GLU A 322 -20.98 -24.56 -23.28
CA GLU A 322 -22.41 -24.79 -23.54
C GLU A 322 -23.28 -23.54 -23.34
N MET A 323 -22.75 -22.47 -22.75
CA MET A 323 -23.54 -21.27 -22.46
C MET A 323 -24.23 -20.69 -23.71
N PRO A 324 -23.59 -20.61 -24.90
CA PRO A 324 -24.27 -20.11 -26.11
C PRO A 324 -25.44 -20.99 -26.56
N THR A 325 -25.31 -22.31 -26.42
CA THR A 325 -26.38 -23.28 -26.72
C THR A 325 -27.53 -23.17 -25.70
N ILE A 326 -27.21 -23.05 -24.41
CA ILE A 326 -28.23 -22.86 -23.36
C ILE A 326 -28.98 -21.53 -23.57
N ALA A 327 -28.27 -20.44 -23.87
CA ALA A 327 -28.87 -19.16 -24.23
C ALA A 327 -29.81 -19.29 -25.44
N GLY A 328 -29.37 -19.99 -26.50
CA GLY A 328 -30.19 -20.32 -27.65
C GLY A 328 -31.48 -21.07 -27.28
N VAL A 329 -31.42 -22.04 -26.37
CA VAL A 329 -32.61 -22.78 -25.89
C VAL A 329 -33.62 -21.84 -25.26
N TYR A 330 -33.18 -20.97 -24.34
CA TYR A 330 -34.10 -20.05 -23.66
C TYR A 330 -34.68 -19.02 -24.60
N LEU A 331 -33.90 -18.50 -25.55
CA LEU A 331 -34.40 -17.59 -26.57
C LEU A 331 -35.45 -18.27 -27.47
N ASN A 332 -35.24 -19.54 -27.84
CA ASN A 332 -36.23 -20.31 -28.58
C ASN A 332 -37.52 -20.52 -27.77
N ARG A 333 -37.40 -20.79 -26.46
CA ARG A 333 -38.56 -20.90 -25.56
C ARG A 333 -39.33 -19.59 -25.49
N LEU A 334 -38.64 -18.46 -25.27
CA LEU A 334 -39.25 -17.13 -25.22
C LEU A 334 -39.99 -16.80 -26.52
N LYS A 335 -39.36 -17.03 -27.68
CA LYS A 335 -39.96 -16.82 -29.01
C LYS A 335 -41.23 -17.65 -29.23
N ARG A 336 -41.32 -18.84 -28.62
CA ARG A 336 -42.48 -19.75 -28.70
C ARG A 336 -43.51 -19.53 -27.60
N GLY A 337 -43.32 -18.53 -26.72
CA GLY A 337 -44.20 -18.32 -25.56
C GLY A 337 -44.16 -19.47 -24.54
N MET A 338 -43.09 -20.26 -24.53
CA MET A 338 -42.90 -21.35 -23.58
C MET A 338 -42.35 -20.80 -22.25
N LYS A 339 -42.76 -21.43 -21.15
CA LYS A 339 -42.14 -21.22 -19.84
C LYS A 339 -40.66 -21.61 -19.87
N LEU A 340 -39.81 -20.87 -19.16
CA LEU A 340 -38.38 -21.15 -19.13
C LEU A 340 -38.07 -22.40 -18.33
N GLN A 341 -38.80 -22.68 -17.25
CA GLN A 341 -38.60 -23.87 -16.39
C GLN A 341 -37.12 -24.06 -16.01
N ALA A 342 -36.49 -23.00 -15.55
CA ALA A 342 -35.09 -22.98 -15.16
C ALA A 342 -34.98 -23.20 -13.64
N ASP A 343 -34.34 -24.29 -13.23
CA ASP A 343 -34.11 -24.63 -11.82
C ASP A 343 -33.41 -23.50 -11.02
N PRO A 344 -32.41 -22.77 -11.57
CA PRO A 344 -31.76 -21.66 -10.89
C PRO A 344 -32.74 -20.58 -10.40
N THR A 345 -33.86 -20.39 -11.09
CA THR A 345 -34.86 -19.39 -10.70
C THR A 345 -35.66 -19.80 -9.45
N VAL A 346 -35.86 -21.10 -9.26
CA VAL A 346 -36.43 -21.66 -8.02
C VAL A 346 -35.36 -21.73 -6.93
N GLN A 347 -34.10 -21.98 -7.31
CA GLN A 347 -32.96 -21.98 -6.39
C GLN A 347 -32.75 -20.61 -5.73
N TYR A 348 -32.94 -19.52 -6.46
CA TYR A 348 -32.88 -18.15 -5.93
C TYR A 348 -33.87 -17.89 -4.79
N LEU A 349 -35.03 -18.57 -4.82
CA LEU A 349 -36.09 -18.41 -3.82
C LEU A 349 -35.85 -19.21 -2.54
N GLN A 350 -34.78 -20.01 -2.46
CA GLN A 350 -34.52 -20.84 -1.29
C GLN A 350 -33.94 -20.00 -0.14
N PRO A 351 -34.56 -20.03 1.05
CA PRO A 351 -34.14 -19.19 2.18
C PRO A 351 -32.73 -19.54 2.68
N ASP A 352 -32.39 -20.82 2.68
CA ASP A 352 -31.09 -21.34 3.16
C ASP A 352 -30.01 -21.34 2.06
N GLY A 353 -30.31 -20.80 0.88
CA GLY A 353 -29.42 -20.81 -0.27
C GLY A 353 -29.43 -22.14 -1.03
N TRP A 354 -28.28 -22.48 -1.63
CA TRP A 354 -28.16 -23.57 -2.60
C TRP A 354 -28.49 -24.94 -1.99
N LYS A 355 -29.41 -25.68 -2.62
CA LYS A 355 -29.80 -27.02 -2.18
C LYS A 355 -30.25 -27.87 -3.36
N ARG A 356 -30.29 -29.20 -3.19
CA ARG A 356 -30.96 -30.04 -4.18
C ARG A 356 -32.46 -29.78 -4.17
N LEU A 357 -33.00 -29.27 -5.27
CA LEU A 357 -34.43 -29.01 -5.43
C LEU A 357 -35.23 -30.32 -5.46
N LYS A 358 -36.37 -30.31 -4.76
CA LYS A 358 -37.40 -31.36 -4.79
C LYS A 358 -38.58 -30.88 -5.63
N HIS A 359 -39.40 -31.82 -6.12
CA HIS A 359 -40.64 -31.47 -6.84
C HIS A 359 -41.57 -30.54 -6.04
N SER A 360 -41.55 -30.62 -4.70
CA SER A 360 -42.30 -29.70 -3.85
C SER A 360 -41.82 -28.25 -3.95
N ASP A 361 -40.52 -28.03 -4.14
CA ASP A 361 -39.93 -26.69 -4.24
C ASP A 361 -40.37 -25.98 -5.52
N LEU A 362 -40.60 -26.73 -6.61
CA LEU A 362 -41.07 -26.20 -7.90
C LEU A 362 -42.50 -25.62 -7.83
N ARG A 363 -43.23 -25.86 -6.73
CA ARG A 363 -44.61 -25.38 -6.54
C ARG A 363 -44.71 -24.02 -5.87
N VAL A 364 -43.59 -23.41 -5.46
CA VAL A 364 -43.59 -22.08 -4.83
C VAL A 364 -44.23 -21.04 -5.74
N GLU A 365 -45.18 -20.27 -5.23
CA GLU A 365 -45.81 -19.18 -5.98
C GLU A 365 -44.95 -17.92 -5.81
N SER A 366 -44.31 -17.51 -6.90
CA SER A 366 -43.42 -16.34 -6.95
C SER A 366 -43.26 -15.90 -8.40
N PRO A 367 -43.15 -14.59 -8.68
CA PRO A 367 -42.90 -14.11 -10.03
C PRO A 367 -41.53 -14.55 -10.58
N TYR A 368 -40.60 -14.96 -9.72
CA TYR A 368 -39.33 -15.56 -10.14
C TYR A 368 -39.44 -17.03 -10.55
N ASN A 369 -40.49 -17.75 -10.14
CA ASN A 369 -40.61 -19.17 -10.45
C ASN A 369 -41.01 -19.37 -11.92
N THR A 370 -40.03 -19.62 -12.78
CA THR A 370 -40.24 -19.82 -14.23
C THR A 370 -40.93 -21.14 -14.61
N TYR A 371 -41.30 -21.98 -13.65
CA TYR A 371 -42.25 -23.08 -13.86
C TYR A 371 -43.71 -22.60 -13.82
N LYS A 372 -43.96 -21.45 -13.19
CA LYS A 372 -45.29 -20.90 -12.95
C LYS A 372 -45.62 -19.74 -13.88
N VAL A 373 -44.64 -18.87 -14.14
CA VAL A 373 -44.80 -17.70 -15.02
C VAL A 373 -44.29 -17.96 -16.44
N ASN A 374 -44.81 -17.19 -17.39
CA ASN A 374 -44.29 -17.11 -18.76
C ASN A 374 -43.29 -15.96 -18.88
N GLY A 375 -42.33 -16.08 -19.80
CA GLY A 375 -41.34 -15.04 -20.03
C GLY A 375 -40.20 -15.04 -19.01
N LEU A 376 -39.46 -13.93 -18.96
CA LEU A 376 -38.40 -13.71 -17.98
C LEU A 376 -39.00 -13.38 -16.60
N PRO A 377 -38.31 -13.75 -15.50
CA PRO A 377 -38.67 -13.26 -14.17
C PRO A 377 -38.47 -11.74 -14.05
N PRO A 378 -38.92 -11.09 -12.96
CA PRO A 378 -38.82 -9.64 -12.79
C PRO A 378 -37.42 -9.07 -12.82
N GLY A 379 -36.39 -9.88 -12.60
CA GLY A 379 -34.99 -9.47 -12.67
C GLY A 379 -34.01 -10.61 -12.52
N PRO A 380 -32.70 -10.32 -12.46
CA PRO A 380 -31.64 -11.32 -12.33
C PRO A 380 -31.74 -12.13 -11.04
N ILE A 381 -31.19 -13.35 -11.08
CA ILE A 381 -31.17 -14.29 -9.94
C ILE A 381 -29.76 -14.48 -9.33
N ASN A 382 -28.77 -13.84 -9.94
CA ASN A 382 -27.39 -13.77 -9.50
C ASN A 382 -26.69 -12.66 -10.30
N ASN A 383 -25.39 -12.46 -10.06
CA ASN A 383 -24.54 -11.63 -10.91
C ASN A 383 -23.86 -12.49 -11.99
N PRO A 384 -24.26 -12.36 -13.27
CA PRO A 384 -23.68 -13.15 -14.35
C PRO A 384 -22.28 -12.67 -14.71
N GLY A 385 -21.42 -13.61 -15.08
CA GLY A 385 -20.08 -13.31 -15.58
C GLY A 385 -20.11 -12.77 -17.01
N ARG A 386 -18.98 -12.22 -17.46
CA ARG A 386 -18.81 -11.74 -18.85
C ARG A 386 -19.17 -12.79 -19.89
N LYS A 387 -18.82 -14.06 -19.63
CA LYS A 387 -19.04 -15.17 -20.55
C LYS A 387 -20.53 -15.48 -20.74
N ALA A 388 -21.32 -15.55 -19.66
CA ALA A 388 -22.77 -15.73 -19.76
C ALA A 388 -23.46 -14.54 -20.45
N ILE A 389 -23.02 -13.30 -20.18
CA ILE A 389 -23.55 -12.10 -20.85
C ILE A 389 -23.24 -12.17 -22.36
N LEU A 390 -22.00 -12.49 -22.74
CA LEU A 390 -21.63 -12.62 -24.16
C LEU A 390 -22.35 -13.78 -24.85
N ALA A 391 -22.48 -14.94 -24.19
CA ALA A 391 -23.24 -16.07 -24.70
C ALA A 391 -24.72 -15.73 -24.91
N THR A 392 -25.26 -14.84 -24.08
CA THR A 392 -26.65 -14.36 -24.23
C THR A 392 -26.79 -13.39 -25.40
N LEU A 393 -25.80 -12.52 -25.63
CA LEU A 393 -25.79 -11.58 -26.77
C LEU A 393 -25.51 -12.25 -28.13
N TYR A 394 -24.71 -13.33 -28.08
CA TYR A 394 -24.27 -14.11 -29.23
C TYR A 394 -24.57 -15.60 -29.00
N PRO A 395 -25.86 -15.97 -28.94
CA PRO A 395 -26.27 -17.35 -28.74
C PRO A 395 -25.92 -18.19 -29.97
N GLU A 396 -25.77 -19.49 -29.77
CA GLU A 396 -25.67 -20.43 -30.89
C GLU A 396 -27.04 -20.54 -31.60
N GLU A 397 -27.02 -20.52 -32.94
CA GLU A 397 -28.25 -20.69 -33.72
C GLU A 397 -28.60 -22.18 -33.85
N HIS A 398 -29.73 -22.56 -33.25
CA HIS A 398 -30.26 -23.91 -33.33
C HIS A 398 -31.76 -23.95 -33.03
N ASN A 399 -32.38 -25.13 -33.15
CA ASN A 399 -33.81 -25.34 -32.88
C ASN A 399 -34.11 -26.03 -31.54
N TYR A 400 -33.10 -26.28 -30.71
CA TYR A 400 -33.28 -26.91 -29.41
C TYR A 400 -34.19 -26.08 -28.49
N ILE A 401 -35.05 -26.79 -27.77
CA ILE A 401 -35.95 -26.23 -26.75
C ILE A 401 -35.94 -27.05 -25.46
N PHE A 402 -35.10 -28.08 -25.37
CA PHE A 402 -34.90 -28.88 -24.16
C PHE A 402 -33.43 -29.23 -24.03
N PHE A 403 -32.97 -29.39 -22.79
CA PHE A 403 -31.69 -29.98 -22.47
C PHE A 403 -31.80 -30.80 -21.19
N VAL A 404 -30.89 -31.75 -21.01
CA VAL A 404 -30.79 -32.59 -19.81
C VAL A 404 -29.34 -32.93 -19.56
N ALA A 405 -28.94 -33.02 -18.30
CA ALA A 405 -27.58 -33.39 -17.93
C ALA A 405 -27.15 -34.72 -18.58
N ASP A 406 -25.90 -34.79 -19.00
CA ASP A 406 -25.36 -35.95 -19.73
C ASP A 406 -24.60 -36.95 -18.84
N GLY A 407 -24.26 -36.54 -17.61
CA GLY A 407 -23.48 -37.31 -16.64
C GLY A 407 -21.97 -37.04 -16.66
N SER A 408 -21.46 -36.31 -17.65
CA SER A 408 -20.06 -35.89 -17.75
C SER A 408 -19.79 -34.53 -17.08
N GLY A 409 -20.86 -33.76 -16.85
CA GLY A 409 -20.80 -32.39 -16.34
C GLY A 409 -21.39 -31.35 -17.30
N GLY A 410 -21.82 -31.77 -18.49
CA GLY A 410 -22.53 -30.95 -19.47
C GLY A 410 -23.95 -31.45 -19.72
N HIS A 411 -24.47 -31.13 -20.91
CA HIS A 411 -25.86 -31.36 -21.29
C HIS A 411 -26.00 -31.96 -22.69
N LYS A 412 -27.04 -32.77 -22.87
CA LYS A 412 -27.56 -33.14 -24.19
C LYS A 412 -28.76 -32.27 -24.53
N PHE A 413 -28.75 -31.71 -25.73
CA PHE A 413 -29.77 -30.81 -26.25
C PHE A 413 -30.75 -31.53 -27.19
N SER A 414 -32.00 -31.09 -27.23
CA SER A 414 -33.04 -31.70 -28.08
C SER A 414 -34.12 -30.70 -28.49
N SER A 415 -34.69 -30.93 -29.69
CA SER A 415 -35.71 -30.06 -30.29
C SER A 415 -37.13 -30.55 -30.04
N THR A 416 -37.29 -31.82 -29.65
CA THR A 416 -38.60 -32.45 -29.43
C THR A 416 -38.71 -33.05 -28.03
N PHE A 417 -39.93 -33.10 -27.51
CA PHE A 417 -40.20 -33.68 -26.20
C PHE A 417 -39.93 -35.19 -26.15
N SER A 418 -40.21 -35.92 -27.23
CA SER A 418 -39.94 -37.36 -27.33
C SER A 418 -38.44 -37.66 -27.21
N GLU A 419 -37.61 -36.86 -27.89
CA GLU A 419 -36.15 -36.97 -27.79
C GLU A 419 -35.67 -36.61 -26.38
N HIS A 420 -36.16 -35.50 -25.81
CA HIS A 420 -35.84 -35.11 -24.44
C HIS A 420 -36.15 -36.23 -23.43
N GLN A 421 -37.32 -36.88 -23.55
CA GLN A 421 -37.68 -38.02 -22.69
C GLN A 421 -36.73 -39.21 -22.84
N ARG A 422 -36.26 -39.50 -24.07
CA ARG A 422 -35.27 -40.55 -24.31
C ARG A 422 -33.95 -40.21 -23.60
N LEU A 423 -33.44 -39.00 -23.79
CA LEU A 423 -32.20 -38.53 -23.16
C LEU A 423 -32.30 -38.49 -21.63
N ALA A 424 -33.45 -38.06 -21.09
CA ALA A 424 -33.70 -38.09 -19.66
C ALA A 424 -33.68 -39.52 -19.10
N ARG A 425 -34.28 -40.50 -19.81
CA ARG A 425 -34.20 -41.92 -19.43
C ARG A 425 -32.77 -42.45 -19.43
N GLU A 426 -31.94 -42.04 -20.40
CA GLU A 426 -30.51 -42.38 -20.43
C GLU A 426 -29.79 -41.82 -19.19
N TYR A 427 -30.01 -40.55 -18.86
CA TYR A 427 -29.43 -39.92 -17.68
C TYR A 427 -29.88 -40.59 -16.36
N TYR A 428 -31.17 -40.93 -16.23
CA TYR A 428 -31.66 -41.68 -15.07
C TYR A 428 -31.02 -43.06 -14.91
N LYS A 429 -30.71 -43.76 -16.01
CA LYS A 429 -29.98 -45.03 -15.97
C LYS A 429 -28.55 -44.82 -15.48
N TYR A 430 -27.86 -43.83 -16.04
CA TYR A 430 -26.51 -43.43 -15.59
C TYR A 430 -26.46 -43.14 -14.08
N LEU A 431 -27.41 -42.36 -13.55
CA LEU A 431 -27.46 -42.06 -12.10
C LEU A 431 -27.65 -43.31 -11.24
N LYS A 432 -28.47 -44.27 -11.68
CA LYS A 432 -28.67 -45.55 -10.96
C LYS A 432 -27.39 -46.39 -10.94
N GLU A 433 -26.68 -46.45 -12.06
CA GLU A 433 -25.42 -47.19 -12.18
C GLU A 433 -24.31 -46.57 -11.32
N LYS A 434 -24.18 -45.23 -11.36
CA LYS A 434 -23.21 -44.51 -10.51
C LYS A 434 -23.46 -44.77 -9.03
N LYS A 435 -24.71 -44.65 -8.57
CA LYS A 435 -25.06 -44.93 -7.17
C LYS A 435 -24.75 -46.38 -6.76
N LYS A 436 -24.93 -47.34 -7.68
CA LYS A 436 -24.60 -48.75 -7.44
C LYS A 436 -23.09 -48.96 -7.31
N ASN A 437 -22.29 -48.26 -8.11
CA ASN A 437 -20.84 -48.35 -8.07
C ASN A 437 -20.23 -47.65 -6.84
N GLU A 438 -20.84 -46.56 -6.36
CA GLU A 438 -20.41 -45.87 -5.12
C GLU A 438 -20.82 -46.65 -3.85
N SER A 439 -21.79 -47.55 -3.94
CA SER A 439 -22.23 -48.42 -2.85
C SER A 439 -21.50 -49.76 -2.75
N LYS A 440 -20.54 -50.01 -3.65
CA LYS A 440 -19.63 -51.16 -3.63
C LYS A 440 -18.25 -50.67 -3.23
#